data_AF-K2BZ13-F1
#
_entry.id   AF-K2BZ13-F1
#
_cell.length_a   1.000
_cell.length_b   1.000
_cell.length_c   1.000
_cell.angle_alpha   90.00
_cell.angle_beta   90.00
_cell.angle_gamma   90.00
#
_symmetry.space_group_name_H-M   'P 1'
#
loop_
_entity.id
_entity.type
_entity.pdbx_description
1 polymer ?
#
loop_
_entity_poly.entity_id
_entity_poly.type
_entity_poly.pdbx_seq_one_letter_code
_entity_poly.pdbx_strand_id
1 'polypeptide(L)'
;MFDLLLSIEKLFLFSLCAFFIILTVRRLFIRRKILIFLYHGCLFIVFFVLAMGGEGVQNADYDRLEKFIQLEKNNQLEQARNNPKNYDTALQIDFKNLKNSNEFRKHIQRYDSHVDKEEALFIGWLLAFIAEISGGFIMLFNVLLRRIKNK
;
A
#
# COMPACT_ATOMS: atom_id res chain seq x y z
N MET A 1 10.93 -16.56 2.66
CA MET A 1 11.36 -15.48 3.59
C MET A 1 12.40 -14.58 2.91
N PHE A 2 12.09 -14.12 1.69
CA PHE A 2 12.98 -13.29 0.86
C PHE A 2 12.33 -11.91 0.70
N ASP A 3 13.15 -10.86 0.74
CA ASP A 3 12.86 -9.43 0.41
C ASP A 3 11.87 -8.61 1.23
N LEU A 4 11.21 -9.19 2.23
CA LEU A 4 10.19 -8.47 3.01
C LEU A 4 10.77 -7.31 3.86
N LEU A 5 11.94 -7.51 4.49
CA LEU A 5 12.61 -6.45 5.26
C LEU A 5 13.23 -5.37 4.36
N LEU A 6 13.75 -5.76 3.19
CA LEU A 6 14.42 -4.85 2.25
C LEU A 6 13.42 -3.93 1.51
N SER A 7 12.20 -4.40 1.24
CA SER A 7 11.15 -3.57 0.61
C SER A 7 10.56 -2.56 1.59
N ILE A 8 10.32 -2.96 2.85
CA ILE A 8 9.77 -2.08 3.89
C ILE A 8 10.71 -0.92 4.19
N GLU A 9 12.03 -1.18 4.29
CA GLU A 9 13.02 -0.14 4.53
C GLU A 9 13.04 0.92 3.41
N LYS A 10 12.96 0.48 2.15
CA LYS A 10 12.90 1.38 0.98
C LYS A 10 11.60 2.19 0.94
N LEU A 11 10.45 1.54 1.16
CA LEU A 11 9.14 2.20 1.20
C LEU A 11 9.05 3.22 2.34
N PHE A 12 9.64 2.89 3.49
CA PHE A 12 9.77 3.80 4.63
C PHE A 12 10.62 5.02 4.26
N LEU A 13 11.80 4.81 3.66
CA LEU A 13 12.68 5.91 3.26
C LEU A 13 12.03 6.82 2.22
N PHE A 14 11.34 6.24 1.24
CA PHE A 14 10.65 6.98 0.18
C PHE A 14 9.51 7.85 0.74
N SER A 15 8.73 7.26 1.65
CA SER A 15 7.65 7.97 2.35
C SER A 15 8.21 9.08 3.24
N LEU A 16 9.36 8.85 3.88
CA LEU A 16 10.01 9.83 4.75
C LEU A 16 10.52 11.03 3.93
N CYS A 17 11.14 10.76 2.79
CA CYS A 17 11.58 11.80 1.84
C CYS A 17 10.39 12.61 1.32
N ALA A 18 9.31 11.96 0.89
CA ALA A 18 8.10 12.64 0.42
C ALA A 18 7.49 13.53 1.53
N PHE A 19 7.41 13.01 2.76
CA PHE A 19 6.97 13.77 3.93
C PHE A 19 7.81 15.04 4.14
N PHE A 20 9.13 14.94 4.11
CA PHE A 20 10.00 16.11 4.32
C PHE A 20 9.90 17.14 3.19
N ILE A 21 9.74 16.71 1.94
CA ILE A 21 9.54 17.60 0.79
C ILE A 21 8.26 18.41 0.97
N ILE A 22 7.13 17.73 1.25
CA ILE A 22 5.84 18.41 1.39
C ILE A 22 5.84 19.31 2.63
N LEU A 23 6.42 18.85 3.74
CA LEU A 23 6.60 19.66 4.94
C LEU A 23 7.40 20.94 4.64
N THR A 24 8.46 20.83 3.83
CA THR A 24 9.30 21.97 3.45
C THR A 24 8.55 22.95 2.57
N VAL A 25 7.84 22.47 1.54
CA VAL A 25 6.98 23.32 0.68
C VAL A 25 5.96 24.06 1.53
N ARG A 26 5.25 23.37 2.44
CA ARG A 26 4.20 24.01 3.24
C ARG A 26 4.75 24.99 4.29
N ARG A 27 5.94 24.73 4.83
CA ARG A 27 6.64 25.66 5.74
C ARG A 27 7.00 26.98 5.07
N LEU A 28 7.20 27.02 3.75
CA LEU A 28 7.46 28.27 3.02
C LEU A 28 6.25 29.21 2.98
N PHE A 29 5.02 28.67 3.04
CA PHE A 29 3.80 29.46 2.84
C PHE A 29 2.98 29.71 4.12
N ILE A 30 3.12 28.90 5.17
CA ILE A 30 2.22 28.95 6.35
C ILE A 30 2.98 29.17 7.67
N ARG A 31 2.55 30.18 8.46
CA ARG A 31 3.19 30.58 9.73
C ARG A 31 2.99 29.60 10.91
N ARG A 32 1.94 28.78 10.93
CA ARG A 32 1.63 27.87 12.07
C ARG A 32 2.37 26.52 11.96
N LYS A 33 3.62 26.53 12.40
CA LYS A 33 4.60 25.43 12.16
C LYS A 33 4.28 24.08 12.79
N ILE A 34 3.63 24.03 13.95
CA ILE A 34 3.39 22.78 14.72
C ILE A 34 2.22 21.97 14.15
N LEU A 35 1.09 22.62 13.82
CA LEU A 35 -0.09 21.94 13.28
C LEU A 35 0.17 21.33 11.90
N ILE A 36 1.04 21.97 11.11
CA ILE A 36 1.46 21.47 9.80
C ILE A 36 2.24 20.16 9.95
N PHE A 37 3.20 20.12 10.88
CA PHE A 37 4.00 18.93 11.14
C PHE A 37 3.12 17.76 11.60
N LEU A 38 2.20 18.01 12.53
CA LEU A 38 1.24 17.01 13.02
C LEU A 38 0.36 16.46 11.89
N TYR A 39 -0.19 17.33 11.03
CA TYR A 39 -1.01 16.91 9.90
C TYR A 39 -0.26 15.98 8.94
N HIS A 40 0.97 16.35 8.55
CA HIS A 40 1.77 15.53 7.65
C HIS A 40 2.21 14.22 8.31
N GLY A 41 2.45 14.24 9.63
CA GLY A 41 2.86 13.05 10.38
C GLY A 41 1.74 12.03 10.40
N CYS A 42 0.50 12.48 10.65
CA CYS A 42 -0.68 11.63 10.55
C CYS A 42 -0.88 11.10 9.12
N LEU A 43 -0.70 11.95 8.10
CA LEU A 43 -0.83 11.56 6.70
C LEU A 43 0.20 10.48 6.32
N PHE A 44 1.45 10.65 6.75
CA PHE A 44 2.53 9.67 6.59
C PHE A 44 2.16 8.35 7.25
N ILE A 45 1.70 8.35 8.50
CA ILE A 45 1.33 7.13 9.22
C ILE A 45 0.18 6.40 8.49
N VAL A 46 -0.84 7.13 8.03
CA VAL A 46 -1.98 6.52 7.31
C VAL A 46 -1.52 5.87 6.01
N PHE A 47 -0.74 6.58 5.19
CA PHE A 47 -0.25 6.02 3.93
C PHE A 47 0.71 4.85 4.14
N PHE A 48 1.57 4.93 5.15
CA PHE A 48 2.51 3.87 5.49
C PHE A 48 1.79 2.61 5.99
N VAL A 49 0.80 2.74 6.87
CA VAL A 49 0.00 1.61 7.37
C VAL A 49 -0.82 0.98 6.25
N LEU A 50 -1.43 1.77 5.37
CA LEU A 50 -2.17 1.26 4.21
C LEU A 50 -1.25 0.47 3.25
N ALA A 51 -0.02 0.96 3.03
CA ALA A 51 0.97 0.27 2.21
C ALA A 51 1.46 -1.04 2.86
N MET A 52 1.66 -1.05 4.18
CA MET A 52 2.02 -2.27 4.92
C MET A 52 0.87 -3.29 5.01
N GLY A 53 -0.37 -2.83 5.15
CA GLY A 53 -1.55 -3.69 5.34
C GLY A 53 -1.82 -4.66 4.18
N GLY A 54 -1.37 -4.33 2.96
CA GLY A 54 -1.47 -5.22 1.80
C GLY A 54 -0.58 -6.47 1.89
N GLU A 55 0.47 -6.45 2.70
CA GLU A 55 1.47 -7.53 2.76
C GLU A 55 1.02 -8.74 3.58
N GLY A 56 0.21 -8.53 4.63
CA GLY A 56 -0.35 -9.61 5.43
C GLY A 56 -1.27 -10.53 4.62
N VAL A 57 -1.96 -9.97 3.62
CA VAL A 57 -2.85 -10.72 2.72
C VAL A 57 -2.05 -11.46 1.65
N GLN A 58 -1.05 -10.82 1.03
CA GLN A 58 -0.16 -11.48 0.06
C GLN A 58 0.59 -12.67 0.68
N ASN A 59 1.18 -12.51 1.87
CA ASN A 59 1.86 -13.62 2.56
C ASN A 59 0.91 -14.79 2.83
N ALA A 60 -0.34 -14.51 3.25
CA ALA A 60 -1.31 -15.55 3.52
C ALA A 60 -1.69 -16.34 2.25
N ASP A 61 -1.75 -15.69 1.07
CA ASP A 61 -2.04 -16.36 -0.20
C ASP A 61 -0.87 -17.24 -0.66
N TYR A 62 0.37 -16.76 -0.52
CA TYR A 62 1.57 -17.54 -0.84
C TYR A 62 1.80 -18.71 0.12
N ASP A 63 1.53 -18.54 1.42
CA ASP A 63 1.59 -19.63 2.42
C ASP A 63 0.56 -20.72 2.10
N ARG A 64 -0.65 -20.33 1.66
CA ARG A 64 -1.68 -21.28 1.22
C ARG A 64 -1.30 -21.98 -0.08
N LEU A 65 -0.71 -21.26 -1.03
CA LEU A 65 -0.14 -21.86 -2.24
C LEU A 65 0.94 -22.89 -1.90
N GLU A 66 1.83 -22.59 -0.95
CA GLU A 66 2.88 -23.52 -0.53
C GLU A 66 2.28 -24.81 0.07
N LYS A 67 1.30 -24.70 0.97
CA LYS A 67 0.55 -25.85 1.48
C LYS A 67 -0.12 -26.65 0.36
N PHE A 68 -0.69 -25.96 -0.62
CA PHE A 68 -1.32 -26.60 -1.78
C PHE A 68 -0.31 -27.39 -2.61
N ILE A 69 0.88 -26.83 -2.85
CA ILE A 69 1.99 -27.51 -3.55
C ILE A 69 2.47 -28.74 -2.77
N GLN A 70 2.59 -28.64 -1.44
CA GLN A 70 3.00 -29.77 -0.60
C GLN A 70 1.98 -30.92 -0.67
N LEU A 71 0.68 -30.62 -0.60
CA LEU A 71 -0.38 -31.61 -0.74
C LEU A 71 -0.40 -32.27 -2.12
N GLU A 72 -0.12 -31.50 -3.18
CA GLU A 72 -0.01 -32.02 -4.54
C GLU A 72 1.21 -32.94 -4.69
N LYS A 73 2.39 -32.53 -4.19
CA LYS A 73 3.61 -33.36 -4.22
C LYS A 73 3.47 -34.67 -3.44
N ASN A 74 2.70 -34.66 -2.36
CA ASN A 74 2.45 -35.85 -1.54
C ASN A 74 1.29 -36.71 -2.05
N ASN A 75 0.67 -36.38 -3.20
CA ASN A 75 -0.55 -37.02 -3.72
C ASN A 75 -1.73 -37.03 -2.73
N GLN A 76 -1.75 -36.08 -1.79
CA GLN A 76 -2.78 -35.93 -0.75
C GLN A 76 -3.82 -34.87 -1.09
N LEU A 77 -3.67 -34.18 -2.23
CA LEU A 77 -4.52 -33.06 -2.61
C LEU A 77 -6.00 -33.45 -2.73
N GLU A 78 -6.33 -34.55 -3.41
CA GLU A 78 -7.73 -35.00 -3.52
C GLU A 78 -8.33 -35.41 -2.17
N GLN A 79 -7.53 -36.06 -1.32
CA GLN A 79 -7.95 -36.42 0.03
C GLN A 79 -8.23 -35.16 0.88
N ALA A 80 -7.39 -34.13 0.76
CA ALA A 80 -7.57 -32.85 1.42
C ALA A 80 -8.82 -32.10 0.91
N ARG A 81 -9.11 -32.17 -0.40
CA ARG A 81 -10.32 -31.58 -1.00
C ARG A 81 -11.60 -32.28 -0.55
N ASN A 82 -11.56 -33.60 -0.36
CA ASN A 82 -12.69 -34.38 0.13
C ASN A 82 -12.95 -34.17 1.63
N ASN A 83 -11.91 -33.79 2.39
CA ASN A 83 -12.00 -33.49 3.83
C ASN A 83 -11.46 -32.09 4.18
N PRO A 84 -12.09 -31.01 3.66
CA PRO A 84 -11.55 -29.66 3.79
C PRO A 84 -11.70 -29.10 5.22
N LYS A 85 -12.58 -29.68 6.05
CA LYS A 85 -12.88 -29.21 7.41
C LYS A 85 -11.66 -29.17 8.35
N ASN A 86 -10.59 -29.88 8.02
CA ASN A 86 -9.34 -29.90 8.80
C ASN A 86 -8.41 -28.71 8.48
N TYR A 87 -8.76 -27.88 7.52
CA TYR A 87 -7.97 -26.75 7.06
C TYR A 87 -8.65 -25.41 7.36
N ASP A 88 -7.90 -24.33 7.28
CA ASP A 88 -8.42 -22.98 7.46
C ASP A 88 -9.44 -22.61 6.36
N THR A 89 -10.42 -21.77 6.71
CA THR A 89 -11.54 -21.42 5.82
C THR A 89 -11.10 -20.89 4.46
N ALA A 90 -9.99 -20.14 4.39
CA ALA A 90 -9.46 -19.63 3.13
C ALA A 90 -8.95 -20.76 2.24
N LEU A 91 -8.14 -21.69 2.78
CA LEU A 91 -7.69 -22.86 2.03
C LEU A 91 -8.84 -23.80 1.63
N GLN A 92 -9.90 -23.88 2.44
CA GLN A 92 -11.12 -24.63 2.06
C GLN A 92 -11.81 -24.05 0.82
N ILE A 93 -11.84 -22.72 0.69
CA ILE A 93 -12.38 -22.04 -0.49
C ILE A 93 -11.47 -22.29 -1.70
N ASP A 94 -10.15 -22.20 -1.49
CA ASP A 94 -9.15 -22.47 -2.53
C ASP A 94 -9.29 -23.91 -3.07
N PHE A 95 -9.49 -24.90 -2.21
CA PHE A 95 -9.76 -26.29 -2.61
C PHE A 95 -11.02 -26.45 -3.47
N LYS A 96 -12.06 -25.63 -3.28
CA LYS A 96 -13.28 -25.70 -4.11
C LYS A 96 -13.05 -25.09 -5.49
N ASN A 97 -12.29 -24.01 -5.55
CA ASN A 97 -12.17 -23.18 -6.74
C ASN A 97 -10.99 -23.56 -7.65
N LEU A 98 -9.95 -24.21 -7.09
CA LEU A 98 -8.67 -24.43 -7.76
C LEU A 98 -8.35 -25.93 -7.84
N LYS A 99 -7.91 -26.40 -9.01
CA LYS A 99 -7.67 -27.83 -9.27
C LYS A 99 -6.25 -28.27 -8.93
N ASN A 100 -5.26 -27.41 -9.16
CA ASN A 100 -3.84 -27.71 -8.96
C ASN A 100 -3.07 -26.43 -8.59
N SER A 101 -1.82 -26.59 -8.15
CA SER A 101 -0.97 -25.46 -7.79
C SER A 101 -0.70 -24.49 -8.95
N ASN A 102 -0.74 -24.96 -10.20
CA ASN A 102 -0.60 -24.10 -11.39
C ASN A 102 -1.80 -23.16 -11.56
N GLU A 103 -3.01 -23.65 -11.33
CA GLU A 103 -4.23 -22.84 -11.36
C GLU A 103 -4.26 -21.85 -10.19
N PHE A 104 -3.80 -22.28 -9.01
CA PHE A 104 -3.64 -21.39 -7.86
C PHE A 104 -2.62 -20.29 -8.14
N ARG A 105 -1.44 -20.62 -8.68
CA ARG A 105 -0.44 -19.61 -9.08
C ARG A 105 -1.02 -18.60 -10.07
N LYS A 106 -1.77 -19.07 -11.07
CA LYS A 106 -2.46 -18.18 -12.03
C LYS A 106 -3.55 -17.35 -11.37
N HIS A 107 -4.25 -17.90 -10.38
CA HIS A 107 -5.26 -17.18 -9.62
C HIS A 107 -4.61 -16.03 -8.85
N ILE A 108 -3.57 -16.30 -8.06
CA ILE A 108 -2.80 -15.27 -7.36
C ILE A 108 -2.29 -14.23 -8.36
N GLN A 109 -1.61 -14.65 -9.44
CA GLN A 109 -1.08 -13.73 -10.45
C GLN A 109 -2.13 -12.88 -11.17
N ARG A 110 -3.38 -13.36 -11.30
CA ARG A 110 -4.46 -12.61 -11.96
C ARG A 110 -5.04 -11.52 -11.06
N TYR A 111 -5.11 -11.78 -9.76
CA TYR A 111 -5.59 -10.82 -8.76
C TYR A 111 -4.45 -9.98 -8.15
N ASP A 112 -3.21 -10.39 -8.36
CA ASP A 112 -2.01 -9.59 -8.24
C ASP A 112 -1.92 -8.63 -9.45
N SER A 113 -2.98 -7.83 -9.64
CA SER A 113 -2.92 -6.63 -10.44
C SER A 113 -1.92 -5.70 -9.74
N HIS A 114 -0.65 -5.84 -10.09
CA HIS A 114 0.48 -5.00 -9.70
C HIS A 114 0.09 -3.54 -9.94
N VAL A 115 -0.48 -2.89 -8.91
CA VAL A 115 0.01 -1.57 -8.56
C VAL A 115 1.12 -1.89 -7.58
N ASP A 116 2.37 -1.73 -8.02
CA ASP A 116 3.51 -1.99 -7.16
C ASP A 116 3.33 -1.19 -5.86
N LYS A 117 3.74 -1.73 -4.70
CA LYS A 117 3.57 -1.03 -3.41
C LYS A 117 4.24 0.35 -3.46
N GLU A 118 5.37 0.41 -4.16
CA GLU A 118 6.09 1.64 -4.47
C GLU A 118 5.25 2.57 -5.35
N GLU A 119 4.55 2.06 -6.37
CA GLU A 119 3.65 2.84 -7.22
C GLU A 119 2.43 3.37 -6.46
N ALA A 120 1.81 2.57 -5.59
CA ALA A 120 0.66 3.01 -4.79
C ALA A 120 1.05 4.12 -3.81
N LEU A 121 2.18 3.98 -3.12
CA LEU A 121 2.75 5.01 -2.26
C LEU A 121 3.15 6.25 -3.05
N PHE A 122 3.79 6.06 -4.21
CA PHE A 122 4.17 7.15 -5.10
C PHE A 122 2.94 7.94 -5.58
N ILE A 123 1.88 7.28 -6.02
CA ILE A 123 0.62 7.92 -6.45
C ILE A 123 -0.03 8.66 -5.27
N GLY A 124 -0.08 8.05 -4.09
CA GLY A 124 -0.62 8.69 -2.89
C GLY A 124 0.12 9.96 -2.50
N TRP A 125 1.45 9.91 -2.52
CA TRP A 125 2.31 11.08 -2.25
C TRP A 125 2.25 12.12 -3.36
N LEU A 126 2.14 11.71 -4.62
CA LEU A 126 1.98 12.61 -5.77
C LEU A 126 0.68 13.42 -5.64
N LEU A 127 -0.43 12.78 -5.30
CA LEU A 127 -1.70 13.45 -5.05
C LEU A 127 -1.62 14.42 -3.87
N ALA A 128 -0.98 14.01 -2.77
CA ALA A 128 -0.76 14.88 -1.61
C ALA A 128 0.09 16.13 -1.98
N PHE A 129 1.13 15.95 -2.79
CA PHE A 129 1.97 17.04 -3.27
C PHE A 129 1.23 18.02 -4.18
N ILE A 130 0.43 17.52 -5.13
CA ILE A 130 -0.39 18.35 -6.03
C ILE A 130 -1.41 19.17 -5.23
N ALA A 131 -2.06 18.55 -4.23
CA ALA A 131 -3.00 19.23 -3.38
C ALA A 131 -2.34 20.39 -2.60
N GLU A 132 -1.12 20.19 -2.10
CA GLU A 132 -0.39 21.22 -1.36
C GLU A 132 0.09 22.38 -2.24
N ILE A 133 0.59 22.10 -3.46
CA ILE A 133 0.93 23.16 -4.42
C ILE A 133 -0.31 23.98 -4.78
N SER A 134 -1.44 23.30 -5.01
CA SER A 134 -2.70 23.96 -5.36
C SER A 134 -3.18 24.88 -4.23
N GLY A 135 -3.09 24.42 -2.97
CA GLY A 135 -3.37 25.24 -1.80
C GLY A 135 -2.45 26.46 -1.67
N GLY A 136 -1.16 26.29 -1.94
CA GLY A 136 -0.18 27.37 -2.00
C GLY A 136 -0.53 28.43 -3.05
N PHE A 137 -0.91 28.00 -4.26
CA PHE A 137 -1.35 28.89 -5.34
C PHE A 137 -2.60 29.70 -4.96
N ILE A 138 -3.61 29.06 -4.37
CA ILE A 138 -4.83 29.74 -3.89
C ILE A 138 -4.47 30.82 -2.87
N MET A 139 -3.54 30.51 -1.95
CA MET A 139 -3.12 31.45 -0.93
C MET A 139 -2.39 32.67 -1.55
N LEU A 140 -1.52 32.44 -2.54
CA LEU A 140 -0.78 33.47 -3.26
C LEU A 140 -1.72 34.35 -4.11
N PHE A 141 -2.69 33.74 -4.78
CA PHE A 141 -3.73 34.43 -5.55
C PHE A 141 -4.60 35.33 -4.67
N ASN A 142 -4.99 34.84 -3.48
CA ASN A 142 -5.73 35.65 -2.51
C ASN A 142 -4.93 36.85 -1.99
N VAL A 143 -3.61 36.71 -1.80
CA VAL A 143 -2.74 37.83 -1.41
C VAL A 143 -2.65 38.87 -2.53
N LEU A 144 -2.51 38.43 -3.79
CA LEU A 144 -2.49 39.31 -4.96
C LEU A 144 -3.82 40.07 -5.13
N LEU A 145 -4.96 39.38 -5.03
CA LEU A 145 -6.28 40.00 -5.10
C LEU A 145 -6.48 41.06 -4.01
N ARG A 146 -6.06 40.79 -2.77
CA ARG A 146 -6.12 41.78 -1.69
C ARG A 146 -5.23 42.99 -1.95
N ARG A 147 -4.05 42.81 -2.55
CA ARG A 147 -3.17 43.93 -2.94
C ARG A 147 -3.77 44.78 -4.05
N ILE A 148 -4.44 44.16 -5.03
CA ILE A 148 -5.12 44.89 -6.11
C ILE A 148 -6.32 45.66 -5.56
N LYS A 149 -7.10 45.08 -4.65
CA LYS A 149 -8.28 45.72 -4.05
C LYS A 149 -7.94 46.89 -3.10
N ASN A 150 -6.74 46.88 -2.52
CA ASN A 150 -6.25 47.93 -1.61
C ASN A 150 -5.41 49.01 -2.31
N LYS A 151 -5.32 48.97 -3.64
CA LYS A 151 -4.75 50.03 -4.50
C LYS A 151 -5.88 50.81 -5.13
#